data_AF-A0A928R2I2-F1
#
_entry.id   AF-A0A928R2I2-F1
#
_cell.length_a   1.000
_cell.length_b   1.000
_cell.length_c   1.000
_cell.angle_alpha   90.00
_cell.angle_beta   90.00
_cell.angle_gamma   90.00
#
_symmetry.space_group_name_H-M   'P 1'
#
loop_
_entity.id
_entity.type
_entity.pdbx_description
1 polymer ?
#
loop_
_entity_poly.entity_id
_entity_poly.type
_entity_poly.pdbx_seq_one_letter_code
_entity_poly.pdbx_strand_id
1 'polypeptide(L)'
;MIESRCGLCCSTCAYREPYHCGGCMETQGHPFHGECPVAVCAQKRGLDHCGQCEGFPCVLLMEYSCDKEHGDKPIGERIRNCREWQKESASAGFRFGGVNFYSPEPERLLDYYKKLGLRVVEEVAPGDEYFGASLALMGCDTPVMWIWRCPEGSQSKNNLCFTTHGKLAEVYQAIREAGVECDPPFRATWGGMELLLLDPDGNTILFL
;
A
#
# COMPACT_ATOMS: atom_id res chain seq x y z
N MET A 1 10.47 12.75 -10.63
CA MET A 1 10.52 12.82 -9.15
C MET A 1 9.41 13.76 -8.68
N ILE A 2 8.63 13.36 -7.67
CA ILE A 2 7.57 14.20 -7.09
C ILE A 2 8.20 15.22 -6.15
N GLU A 3 7.97 16.51 -6.39
CA GLU A 3 8.55 17.59 -5.57
C GLU A 3 7.56 18.24 -4.59
N SER A 4 6.26 18.15 -4.89
CA SER A 4 5.20 18.69 -4.04
C SER A 4 3.91 17.88 -4.18
N ARG A 5 3.00 18.02 -3.21
CA ARG A 5 1.70 17.33 -3.28
C ARG A 5 0.80 17.90 -4.39
N CYS A 6 0.97 19.16 -4.78
CA CYS A 6 0.05 19.85 -5.71
C CYS A 6 0.51 19.87 -7.17
N GLY A 7 1.73 19.45 -7.50
CA GLY A 7 2.26 19.57 -8.87
C GLY A 7 3.23 20.72 -9.09
N LEU A 8 3.42 21.61 -8.11
CA LEU A 8 4.40 22.68 -8.20
C LEU A 8 5.82 22.12 -8.12
N CYS A 9 6.72 22.53 -9.02
CA CYS A 9 8.16 22.21 -8.91
C CYS A 9 8.79 23.12 -7.86
N CYS A 10 9.06 22.58 -6.67
CA CYS A 10 9.67 23.34 -5.58
C CYS A 10 11.11 23.75 -5.91
N SER A 11 11.83 22.97 -6.70
CA SER A 11 13.21 23.24 -7.15
C SER A 11 13.36 24.54 -7.95
N THR A 12 12.31 24.93 -8.68
CA THR A 12 12.28 26.16 -9.48
C THR A 12 11.32 27.21 -8.93
N CYS A 13 10.78 27.01 -7.71
CA CYS A 13 9.82 27.90 -7.11
C CYS A 13 10.49 29.20 -6.63
N ALA A 14 10.04 30.34 -7.17
CA ALA A 14 10.56 31.67 -6.83
C ALA A 14 10.40 32.05 -5.35
N TYR A 15 9.50 31.39 -4.62
CA TYR A 15 9.27 31.63 -3.19
C TYR A 15 10.15 30.76 -2.28
N ARG A 16 10.87 29.76 -2.81
CA ARG A 16 11.60 28.79 -1.97
C ARG A 16 12.74 29.43 -1.21
N GLU A 17 13.70 30.01 -1.93
CA GLU A 17 14.90 30.63 -1.35
C GLU A 17 14.57 31.90 -0.53
N PRO A 18 13.80 32.89 -1.05
CA PRO A 18 13.61 34.16 -0.34
C PRO A 18 12.81 34.03 0.96
N TYR A 19 11.99 32.98 1.09
CA TYR A 19 11.15 32.73 2.27
C TYR A 19 11.59 31.50 3.06
N HIS A 20 12.77 30.92 2.76
CA HIS A 20 13.29 29.72 3.41
C HIS A 20 12.25 28.58 3.51
N CYS A 21 11.51 28.36 2.42
CA CYS A 21 10.42 27.39 2.38
C CYS A 21 10.95 25.96 2.23
N GLY A 22 10.82 25.11 3.25
CA GLY A 22 11.12 23.66 3.11
C GLY A 22 10.22 22.94 2.09
N GLY A 23 9.04 23.50 1.83
CA GLY A 23 8.04 22.93 0.92
C GLY A 23 7.20 21.86 1.61
N CYS A 24 5.99 21.62 1.07
CA CYS A 24 4.97 20.82 1.75
C CYS A 24 5.35 19.35 2.03
N MET A 25 6.32 18.79 1.30
CA MET A 25 6.78 17.41 1.51
C MET A 25 7.60 17.30 2.79
N GLU A 26 8.55 18.22 2.98
CA GLU A 26 9.46 18.25 4.13
C GLU A 26 8.74 18.74 5.39
N THR A 27 7.90 19.76 5.23
CA THR A 27 7.22 20.43 6.36
C THR A 27 5.86 19.81 6.72
N GLN A 28 5.56 18.61 6.20
CA GLN A 28 4.30 17.91 6.44
C GLN A 28 3.05 18.79 6.18
N GLY A 29 3.01 19.42 5.00
CA GLY A 29 1.87 20.22 4.56
C GLY A 29 1.92 21.70 4.92
N HIS A 30 3.03 22.20 5.48
CA HIS A 30 3.16 23.59 5.94
C HIS A 30 4.24 24.36 5.16
N PRO A 31 4.01 24.77 3.90
CA PRO A 31 4.91 25.69 3.18
C PRO A 31 5.02 27.05 3.88
N PHE A 32 5.80 27.99 3.31
CA PHE A 32 6.09 29.30 3.92
C PHE A 32 4.85 30.11 4.35
N HIS A 33 3.70 29.88 3.72
CA HIS A 33 2.44 30.56 4.02
C HIS A 33 1.56 29.80 5.04
N GLY A 34 2.11 28.80 5.75
CA GLY A 34 1.38 28.00 6.74
C GLY A 34 0.75 26.74 6.14
N GLU A 35 -0.29 26.20 6.80
CA GLU A 35 -0.96 24.96 6.38
C GLU A 35 -1.55 25.08 4.97
N CYS A 36 -1.20 24.15 4.09
CA CYS A 36 -1.67 24.10 2.70
C CYS A 36 -2.86 23.14 2.55
N PRO A 37 -4.06 23.63 2.19
CA PRO A 37 -5.26 22.81 2.00
C PRO A 37 -5.05 21.67 1.00
N VAL A 38 -4.31 21.91 -0.09
CA VAL A 38 -4.03 20.89 -1.11
C VAL A 38 -3.17 19.76 -0.54
N ALA A 39 -2.12 20.12 0.21
CA ALA A 39 -1.21 19.14 0.81
C ALA A 39 -1.90 18.32 1.90
N VAL A 40 -2.65 18.97 2.79
CA VAL A 40 -3.44 18.30 3.83
C VAL A 40 -4.49 17.36 3.23
N CYS A 41 -5.14 17.78 2.14
CA CYS A 41 -6.10 16.93 1.43
C CYS A 41 -5.44 15.66 0.86
N ALA A 42 -4.29 15.79 0.19
CA ALA A 42 -3.53 14.66 -0.34
C ALA A 42 -3.09 13.70 0.78
N GLN A 43 -2.53 14.24 1.87
CA GLN A 43 -2.07 13.46 3.02
C GLN A 43 -3.20 12.68 3.71
N LYS A 44 -4.35 13.34 3.98
CA LYS A 44 -5.52 12.69 4.59
C LYS A 44 -6.07 11.54 3.75
N ARG A 45 -5.86 11.59 2.43
CA ARG A 45 -6.27 10.54 1.47
C ARG A 45 -5.16 9.53 1.18
N GLY A 46 -3.99 9.64 1.81
CA GLY A 46 -2.85 8.76 1.55
C GLY A 46 -2.28 8.89 0.14
N LEU A 47 -2.47 10.03 -0.53
CA LEU A 47 -1.99 10.27 -1.89
C LEU A 47 -0.63 10.96 -1.87
N ASP A 48 0.27 10.53 -2.74
CA ASP A 48 1.57 11.15 -2.89
C ASP A 48 1.51 12.52 -3.56
N HIS A 49 0.56 12.70 -4.48
CA HIS A 49 0.28 13.98 -5.11
C HIS A 49 -1.14 13.97 -5.67
N CYS A 50 -1.67 15.16 -5.98
CA CYS A 50 -3.05 15.30 -6.46
C CYS A 50 -3.34 14.52 -7.75
N GLY A 51 -2.33 14.19 -8.54
CA GLY A 51 -2.46 13.37 -9.75
C GLY A 51 -2.96 11.94 -9.49
N GLN A 52 -2.89 11.45 -8.25
CA GLN A 52 -3.44 10.15 -7.84
C GLN A 52 -4.89 10.24 -7.34
N CYS A 53 -5.48 11.43 -7.28
CA CYS A 53 -6.86 11.61 -6.83
C CYS A 53 -7.85 11.12 -7.91
N GLU A 54 -8.88 10.37 -7.53
CA GLU A 54 -9.93 9.89 -8.46
C GLU A 54 -10.62 11.05 -9.21
N GLY A 55 -10.79 12.19 -8.55
CA GLY A 55 -11.40 13.38 -9.13
C GLY A 55 -10.41 14.31 -9.83
N PHE A 56 -9.23 13.84 -10.22
CA PHE A 56 -8.18 14.70 -10.77
C PHE A 56 -8.46 15.16 -12.23
N PRO A 57 -8.28 16.46 -12.56
CA PRO A 57 -7.98 17.57 -11.65
C PRO A 57 -9.24 18.00 -10.88
N CYS A 58 -9.16 18.03 -9.55
CA CYS A 58 -10.30 18.41 -8.72
C CYS A 58 -10.40 19.93 -8.60
N VAL A 59 -11.57 20.42 -8.18
CA VAL A 59 -11.86 21.86 -8.03
C VAL A 59 -10.79 22.56 -7.17
N LEU A 60 -10.43 21.99 -6.03
CA LEU A 60 -9.41 22.56 -5.14
C LEU A 60 -8.06 22.76 -5.86
N LEU A 61 -7.62 21.80 -6.68
CA LEU A 61 -6.37 21.95 -7.42
C LEU A 61 -6.50 22.99 -8.54
N MET A 62 -7.66 23.03 -9.21
CA MET A 62 -7.96 23.99 -10.27
C MET A 62 -7.96 25.42 -9.75
N GLU A 63 -8.57 25.70 -8.60
CA GLU A 63 -8.56 27.02 -7.95
C GLU A 63 -7.12 27.51 -7.74
N TYR A 64 -6.27 26.60 -7.29
CA TYR A 64 -4.86 26.85 -7.07
C TYR A 64 -4.10 27.10 -8.39
N SER A 65 -4.36 26.30 -9.43
CA SER A 65 -3.68 26.40 -10.73
C SER A 65 -4.12 27.62 -11.56
N CYS A 66 -5.39 28.01 -11.43
CA CYS A 66 -6.03 29.05 -12.24
C CYS A 66 -6.22 30.38 -11.50
N ASP A 67 -5.69 30.51 -10.28
CA ASP A 67 -5.72 31.79 -9.56
C ASP A 67 -5.05 32.91 -10.38
N LYS A 68 -5.64 34.10 -10.37
CA LYS A 68 -5.20 35.22 -11.24
C LYS A 68 -3.87 35.83 -10.80
N GLU A 69 -3.58 35.81 -9.49
CA GLU A 69 -2.42 36.48 -8.91
C GLU A 69 -1.30 35.47 -8.59
N HIS A 70 -1.68 34.34 -7.99
CA HIS A 70 -0.82 33.31 -7.44
C HIS A 70 -0.94 31.95 -8.16
N GLY A 71 -1.72 31.89 -9.25
CA GLY A 71 -1.85 30.70 -10.08
C GLY A 71 -0.62 30.42 -10.94
N ASP A 72 -0.72 29.36 -11.72
CA ASP A 72 0.39 28.91 -12.56
C ASP A 72 0.63 29.87 -13.74
N LYS A 73 1.90 29.95 -14.17
CA LYS A 73 2.35 30.70 -15.33
C LYS A 73 3.26 29.79 -16.17
N PRO A 74 2.71 29.01 -17.12
CA PRO A 74 1.35 29.09 -17.68
C PRO A 74 0.26 28.42 -16.82
N ILE A 75 -0.98 28.90 -16.93
CA ILE A 75 -2.15 28.30 -16.25
C ILE A 75 -2.20 26.80 -16.54
N GLY A 76 -2.40 25.98 -15.51
CA GLY A 76 -2.44 24.51 -15.64
C GLY A 76 -1.10 23.80 -15.45
N GLU A 77 0.00 24.50 -15.19
CA GLU A 77 1.33 23.89 -15.08
C GLU A 77 1.40 22.80 -13.99
N ARG A 78 0.84 23.04 -12.80
CA ARG A 78 0.85 22.04 -11.72
C ARG A 78 0.02 20.80 -12.06
N ILE A 79 -1.04 20.97 -12.86
CA ILE A 79 -1.86 19.87 -13.37
C ILE A 79 -1.06 19.05 -14.39
N ARG A 80 -0.34 19.72 -15.30
CA ARG A 80 0.56 19.06 -16.25
C ARG A 80 1.63 18.25 -15.52
N ASN A 81 2.28 18.84 -14.51
CA ASN A 81 3.30 18.16 -13.72
C ASN A 81 2.72 16.96 -12.96
N CYS A 82 1.53 17.09 -12.37
CA CYS A 82 0.84 15.95 -11.76
C CYS A 82 0.57 14.81 -12.75
N ARG A 83 0.25 15.11 -14.02
CA ARG A 83 0.07 14.09 -15.07
C ARG A 83 1.40 13.41 -15.42
N GLU A 84 2.48 14.17 -15.53
CA GLU A 84 3.81 13.58 -15.78
C GLU A 84 4.26 12.73 -14.59
N TRP A 85 4.07 13.20 -13.36
CA TRP A 85 4.37 12.41 -12.16
C TRP A 85 3.48 11.19 -12.03
N GLN A 86 2.24 11.21 -12.51
CA GLN A 86 1.40 10.00 -12.59
C GLN A 86 2.03 8.97 -13.54
N LYS A 87 2.58 9.41 -14.67
CA LYS A 87 3.31 8.52 -15.61
C LYS A 87 4.64 8.02 -15.01
N GLU A 88 5.34 8.85 -14.23
CA GLU A 88 6.61 8.47 -13.57
C GLU A 88 6.40 7.62 -12.31
N SER A 89 5.29 7.80 -11.59
CA SER A 89 4.87 6.98 -10.45
C SER A 89 4.39 5.59 -10.90
N ALA A 90 4.10 5.42 -12.19
CA ALA A 90 4.21 4.13 -12.85
C ALA A 90 5.69 3.81 -13.10
N SER A 91 6.46 3.66 -12.03
CA SER A 91 7.90 3.39 -12.07
C SER A 91 8.21 2.22 -13.01
N ALA A 92 9.04 2.45 -14.02
CA ALA A 92 9.72 1.43 -14.82
C ALA A 92 8.85 0.21 -15.23
N GLY A 93 7.59 0.42 -15.62
CA GLY A 93 6.76 -0.64 -16.23
C GLY A 93 6.41 -1.85 -15.35
N PHE A 94 6.63 -1.82 -14.04
CA PHE A 94 6.17 -2.90 -13.15
C PHE A 94 5.64 -2.37 -11.81
N ARG A 95 4.60 -3.04 -11.31
CA ARG A 95 3.96 -2.81 -10.00
C ARG A 95 4.08 -4.09 -9.18
N PHE A 96 4.31 -3.99 -7.87
CA PHE A 96 4.23 -5.14 -6.99
C PHE A 96 2.76 -5.61 -6.93
N GLY A 97 2.44 -6.64 -7.72
CA GLY A 97 1.09 -7.18 -7.80
C GLY A 97 0.77 -8.14 -6.66
N GLY A 98 1.77 -8.79 -6.07
CA GLY A 98 1.55 -9.86 -5.11
C GLY A 98 2.68 -10.88 -5.04
N VAL A 99 2.38 -12.01 -4.41
CA VAL A 99 3.28 -13.15 -4.20
C VAL A 99 2.62 -14.44 -4.63
N ASN A 100 3.41 -15.37 -5.17
CA ASN A 100 2.93 -16.69 -5.59
C ASN A 100 3.21 -17.73 -4.49
N PHE A 101 2.20 -18.51 -4.14
CA PHE A 101 2.25 -19.63 -3.22
C PHE A 101 1.94 -20.89 -4.01
N TYR A 102 2.85 -21.87 -3.95
CA TYR A 102 2.65 -23.16 -4.58
C TYR A 102 2.41 -24.21 -3.50
N SER A 103 1.24 -24.87 -3.57
CA SER A 103 0.78 -25.82 -2.56
C SER A 103 0.49 -27.20 -3.17
N PRO A 104 0.88 -28.30 -2.51
CA PRO A 104 0.44 -29.64 -2.88
C PRO A 104 -1.06 -29.86 -2.59
N GLU A 105 -1.64 -29.10 -1.65
CA GLU A 105 -3.05 -29.16 -1.25
C GLU A 105 -3.64 -27.73 -1.23
N PRO A 106 -3.77 -27.06 -2.40
CA PRO A 106 -4.05 -25.63 -2.44
C PRO A 106 -5.43 -25.24 -1.88
N GLU A 107 -6.41 -26.14 -1.90
CA GLU A 107 -7.71 -26.02 -1.23
C GLU A 107 -7.54 -25.84 0.28
N ARG A 108 -6.73 -26.71 0.89
CA ARG A 108 -6.45 -26.70 2.33
C ARG A 108 -5.72 -25.42 2.73
N LEU A 109 -4.80 -24.95 1.87
CA LEU A 109 -4.09 -23.70 2.08
C LEU A 109 -5.04 -22.48 1.99
N LEU A 110 -5.90 -22.43 0.97
CA LEU A 110 -6.89 -21.37 0.80
C LEU A 110 -7.83 -21.28 2.01
N ASP A 111 -8.38 -22.41 2.47
CA ASP A 111 -9.26 -22.45 3.63
C ASP A 111 -8.56 -22.00 4.92
N TYR A 112 -7.27 -22.31 5.07
CA TYR A 112 -6.47 -21.83 6.20
C TYR A 112 -6.38 -20.30 6.22
N TYR A 113 -6.03 -19.67 5.09
CA TYR A 113 -5.95 -18.21 5.02
C TYR A 113 -7.30 -17.51 5.12
N LYS A 114 -8.39 -18.15 4.67
CA LYS A 114 -9.76 -17.67 4.90
C LYS A 114 -10.11 -17.67 6.39
N LYS A 115 -9.72 -18.71 7.14
CA LYS A 115 -9.89 -18.76 8.61
C LYS A 115 -9.10 -17.66 9.31
N LEU A 116 -7.91 -17.32 8.82
CA LEU A 116 -7.14 -16.17 9.31
C LEU A 116 -7.77 -14.81 8.97
N GLY A 117 -8.85 -14.79 8.18
CA GLY A 117 -9.60 -13.57 7.87
C GLY A 117 -9.14 -12.85 6.60
N LEU A 118 -8.27 -13.45 5.77
CA LEU A 118 -7.91 -12.86 4.49
C LEU A 118 -9.10 -12.93 3.53
N ARG A 119 -9.35 -11.80 2.85
CA ARG A 119 -10.45 -11.67 1.89
C ARG A 119 -10.09 -12.31 0.56
N VAL A 120 -10.97 -13.17 0.05
CA VAL A 120 -10.85 -13.71 -1.33
C VAL A 120 -11.17 -12.59 -2.32
N VAL A 121 -10.26 -12.38 -3.27
CA VAL A 121 -10.41 -11.43 -4.39
C VAL A 121 -10.95 -12.17 -5.61
N GLU A 122 -10.42 -13.36 -5.87
CA GLU A 122 -10.82 -14.22 -6.98
C GLU A 122 -10.98 -15.66 -6.49
N GLU A 123 -12.15 -16.22 -6.73
CA GLU A 123 -12.48 -17.62 -6.43
C GLU A 123 -11.99 -18.53 -7.55
N VAL A 124 -11.77 -19.80 -7.22
CA VAL A 124 -11.30 -20.81 -8.19
C VAL A 124 -12.37 -21.04 -9.26
N ALA A 125 -11.97 -20.95 -10.53
CA ALA A 125 -12.87 -21.26 -11.64
C ALA A 125 -13.22 -22.77 -11.66
N PRO A 126 -14.46 -23.15 -12.02
CA PRO A 126 -14.82 -24.56 -12.13
C PRO A 126 -13.90 -25.31 -13.09
N GLY A 127 -13.24 -26.37 -12.62
CA GLY A 127 -12.34 -27.19 -13.43
C GLY A 127 -10.93 -26.60 -13.64
N ASP A 128 -10.52 -25.61 -12.85
CA ASP A 128 -9.17 -25.05 -12.91
C ASP A 128 -8.10 -26.08 -12.50
N GLU A 129 -7.26 -26.48 -13.46
CA GLU A 129 -6.18 -27.45 -13.27
C GLU A 129 -5.02 -26.91 -12.42
N TYR A 130 -4.84 -25.58 -12.42
CA TYR A 130 -3.76 -24.89 -11.72
C TYR A 130 -4.18 -24.38 -10.33
N PHE A 131 -5.48 -24.43 -10.02
CA PHE A 131 -6.06 -23.92 -8.77
C PHE A 131 -5.61 -22.47 -8.48
N GLY A 132 -6.08 -21.48 -9.25
CA GLY A 132 -5.62 -20.08 -9.19
C GLY A 132 -6.43 -19.16 -8.28
N ALA A 133 -6.46 -19.43 -6.97
CA ALA A 133 -7.17 -18.56 -6.02
C ALA A 133 -6.35 -17.31 -5.66
N SER A 134 -7.01 -16.16 -5.48
CA SER A 134 -6.36 -14.91 -5.07
C SER A 134 -6.92 -14.36 -3.76
N LEU A 135 -6.04 -14.04 -2.80
CA LEU A 135 -6.40 -13.43 -1.50
C LEU A 135 -5.78 -12.04 -1.38
N ALA A 136 -6.53 -11.06 -0.87
CA ALA A 136 -6.01 -9.72 -0.62
C ALA A 136 -5.05 -9.73 0.58
N LEU A 137 -3.84 -9.17 0.41
CA LEU A 137 -2.90 -8.95 1.51
C LEU A 137 -3.08 -7.59 2.20
N MET A 138 -3.89 -6.72 1.61
CA MET A 138 -4.19 -5.36 2.06
C MET A 138 -5.69 -5.11 2.01
N GLY A 139 -6.14 -3.95 2.50
CA GLY A 139 -7.54 -3.50 2.38
C GLY A 139 -8.03 -3.22 0.95
N CYS A 140 -7.21 -3.47 -0.07
CA CYS A 140 -7.49 -3.25 -1.50
C CYS A 140 -7.25 -4.53 -2.30
N ASP A 141 -7.63 -4.56 -3.58
CA ASP A 141 -7.54 -5.75 -4.44
C ASP A 141 -6.12 -6.07 -4.92
N THR A 142 -5.10 -5.28 -4.55
CA THR A 142 -3.67 -5.57 -4.74
C THR A 142 -2.83 -4.88 -3.66
N PRO A 143 -1.71 -5.46 -3.20
CA PRO A 143 -1.15 -6.74 -3.61
C PRO A 143 -1.96 -7.95 -3.13
N VAL A 144 -1.89 -9.04 -3.89
CA VAL A 144 -2.58 -10.30 -3.57
C VAL A 144 -1.59 -11.43 -3.29
N MET A 145 -2.08 -12.47 -2.65
CA MET A 145 -1.44 -13.77 -2.61
C MET A 145 -2.16 -14.68 -3.59
N TRP A 146 -1.45 -15.12 -4.62
CA TRP A 146 -1.94 -16.15 -5.53
C TRP A 146 -1.55 -17.52 -4.98
N ILE A 147 -2.54 -18.37 -4.75
CA ILE A 147 -2.33 -19.77 -4.44
C ILE A 147 -2.44 -20.53 -5.76
N TRP A 148 -1.48 -21.41 -6.00
CA TRP A 148 -1.40 -22.29 -7.15
C TRP A 148 -1.17 -23.72 -6.70
N ARG A 149 -1.63 -24.67 -7.49
CA ARG A 149 -1.22 -26.06 -7.39
C ARG A 149 0.26 -26.19 -7.69
N CYS A 150 0.96 -26.89 -6.82
CA CYS A 150 2.38 -27.11 -6.94
C CYS A 150 2.68 -28.20 -7.98
N PRO A 151 3.55 -27.94 -8.97
CA PRO A 151 4.12 -29.00 -9.80
C PRO A 151 4.88 -30.01 -8.93
N GLU A 152 4.79 -31.30 -9.28
CA GLU A 152 5.49 -32.38 -8.55
C GLU A 152 6.98 -32.06 -8.33
N GLY A 153 7.44 -32.17 -7.08
CA GLY A 153 8.85 -31.98 -6.72
C GLY A 153 9.31 -30.52 -6.56
N SER A 154 8.43 -29.54 -6.73
CA SER A 154 8.68 -28.16 -6.30
C SER A 154 8.00 -27.90 -4.94
N GLN A 155 8.63 -27.12 -4.06
CA GLN A 155 7.99 -26.59 -2.85
C GLN A 155 8.60 -25.21 -2.59
N SER A 156 7.78 -24.16 -2.66
CA SER A 156 8.20 -22.81 -2.29
C SER A 156 7.97 -22.59 -0.81
N LYS A 157 8.96 -22.07 -0.08
CA LYS A 157 8.78 -21.57 1.28
C LYS A 157 8.72 -20.04 1.26
N ASN A 158 7.59 -19.51 1.69
CA ASN A 158 7.32 -18.09 1.76
C ASN A 158 7.38 -17.61 3.22
N ASN A 159 7.63 -16.32 3.40
CA ASN A 159 7.57 -15.66 4.70
C ASN A 159 6.70 -14.40 4.55
N LEU A 160 5.60 -14.36 5.29
CA LEU A 160 4.70 -13.21 5.37
C LEU A 160 4.92 -12.49 6.70
N CYS A 161 4.92 -11.16 6.66
CA CYS A 161 5.02 -10.32 7.84
C CYS A 161 3.85 -9.35 7.86
N PHE A 162 3.04 -9.41 8.91
CA PHE A 162 1.89 -8.55 9.14
C PHE A 162 2.15 -7.66 10.35
N THR A 163 1.88 -6.37 10.19
CA THR A 163 1.98 -5.41 11.29
C THR A 163 0.64 -5.29 12.00
N THR A 164 0.66 -5.39 13.32
CA THR A 164 -0.52 -5.38 14.19
C THR A 164 -0.79 -4.02 14.83
N HIS A 165 0.12 -3.05 14.66
CA HIS A 165 0.03 -1.72 15.27
C HIS A 165 -0.18 -1.77 16.80
N GLY A 166 0.49 -2.71 17.47
CA GLY A 166 0.40 -2.90 18.92
C GLY A 166 -0.77 -3.77 19.39
N LYS A 167 -1.55 -4.35 18.46
CA LYS A 167 -2.72 -5.19 18.75
C LYS A 167 -2.44 -6.70 18.70
N LEU A 168 -1.19 -7.10 18.92
CA LEU A 168 -0.76 -8.48 18.79
C LEU A 168 -1.57 -9.46 19.66
N ALA A 169 -1.99 -9.04 20.86
CA ALA A 169 -2.83 -9.86 21.74
C ALA A 169 -4.24 -10.08 21.18
N GLU A 170 -4.85 -9.05 20.56
CA GLU A 170 -6.15 -9.18 19.89
C GLU A 170 -6.06 -10.13 18.69
N VAL A 171 -4.98 -9.97 17.89
CA VAL A 171 -4.70 -10.86 16.75
C VAL A 171 -4.53 -12.31 17.20
N TYR A 172 -3.77 -12.55 18.28
CA TYR A 172 -3.61 -13.88 18.85
C TYR A 172 -4.96 -14.51 19.25
N GLN A 173 -5.84 -13.76 19.95
CA GLN A 173 -7.16 -14.27 20.32
C GLN A 173 -8.03 -14.57 19.09
N ALA A 174 -8.06 -13.67 18.11
CA ALA A 174 -8.83 -13.88 16.88
C ALA A 174 -8.39 -15.14 16.12
N ILE A 175 -7.08 -15.41 16.04
CA ILE A 175 -6.53 -16.62 15.44
C ILE A 175 -6.99 -17.88 16.17
N ARG A 176 -6.96 -17.86 17.51
CA ARG A 176 -7.42 -18.98 18.36
C ARG A 176 -8.92 -19.23 18.21
N GLU A 177 -9.72 -18.15 18.16
CA GLU A 177 -11.17 -18.21 17.94
C GLU A 177 -11.54 -18.75 16.55
N ALA A 178 -10.71 -18.46 15.53
CA ALA A 178 -10.83 -19.04 14.20
C ALA A 178 -10.48 -20.53 14.12
N GLY A 179 -10.07 -21.15 15.24
CA GLY A 179 -9.70 -22.56 15.33
C GLY A 179 -8.33 -22.87 14.74
N VAL A 180 -7.44 -21.87 14.62
CA VAL A 180 -6.06 -22.06 14.20
C VAL A 180 -5.19 -22.31 15.43
N GLU A 181 -4.51 -23.44 15.47
CA GLU A 181 -3.54 -23.75 16.52
C GLU A 181 -2.24 -22.94 16.31
N CYS A 182 -1.77 -22.28 17.35
CA CYS A 182 -0.55 -21.49 17.35
C CYS A 182 -0.02 -21.33 18.78
N ASP A 183 1.29 -21.15 18.88
CA ASP A 183 1.98 -20.82 20.12
C ASP A 183 1.66 -19.37 20.56
N PRO A 184 1.73 -19.07 21.87
CA PRO A 184 1.51 -17.71 22.35
C PRO A 184 2.60 -16.74 21.85
N PRO A 185 2.30 -15.43 21.76
CA PRO A 185 3.28 -14.42 21.41
C PRO A 185 4.49 -14.44 22.34
N PHE A 186 5.69 -14.25 21.79
CA PHE A 186 6.94 -14.24 22.53
C PHE A 186 7.69 -12.93 22.34
N ARG A 187 8.64 -12.64 23.25
CA ARG A 187 9.52 -11.48 23.14
C ARG A 187 10.74 -11.86 22.29
N ALA A 188 10.89 -11.20 21.15
CA ALA A 188 12.01 -11.37 20.25
C ALA A 188 13.31 -10.75 20.79
N THR A 189 14.45 -11.10 20.20
CA THR A 189 15.79 -10.65 20.62
C THR A 189 16.01 -9.15 20.49
N TRP A 190 15.31 -8.50 19.55
CA TRP A 190 15.31 -7.04 19.38
C TRP A 190 14.37 -6.32 20.37
N GLY A 191 13.65 -7.07 21.21
CA GLY A 191 12.87 -6.56 22.33
C GLY A 191 11.37 -6.38 22.09
N GLY A 192 10.91 -6.48 20.84
CA GLY A 192 9.47 -6.46 20.52
C GLY A 192 8.77 -7.79 20.75
N MET A 193 7.45 -7.75 20.64
CA MET A 193 6.60 -8.94 20.73
C MET A 193 6.31 -9.46 19.33
N GLU A 194 6.41 -10.77 19.15
CA GLU A 194 6.15 -11.45 17.87
C GLU A 194 5.22 -12.63 18.11
N LEU A 195 4.39 -12.92 17.11
CA LEU A 195 3.58 -14.13 17.03
C LEU A 195 3.92 -14.84 15.72
N LEU A 196 4.40 -16.07 15.84
CA LEU A 196 4.87 -16.86 14.71
C LEU A 196 3.92 -18.04 14.47
N LEU A 197 3.47 -18.20 13.23
CA LEU A 197 2.69 -19.34 12.79
C LEU A 197 3.38 -20.01 11.60
N LEU A 198 3.07 -21.30 11.45
CA LEU A 198 3.31 -22.04 10.23
C LEU A 198 1.96 -22.35 9.60
N ASP A 199 1.83 -22.09 8.30
CA ASP A 199 0.68 -22.54 7.54
C ASP A 199 0.79 -24.06 7.23
N PRO A 200 -0.25 -24.68 6.63
CA PRO A 200 -0.25 -26.11 6.32
C PRO A 200 0.93 -26.60 5.47
N ASP A 201 1.53 -25.73 4.67
CA ASP A 201 2.64 -26.05 3.77
C ASP A 201 4.01 -25.67 4.37
N GLY A 202 4.01 -25.12 5.59
CA GLY A 202 5.21 -24.70 6.30
C GLY A 202 5.75 -23.34 5.87
N ASN A 203 4.93 -22.48 5.25
CA ASN A 203 5.27 -21.07 5.10
C ASN A 203 5.16 -20.36 6.45
N THR A 204 6.02 -19.38 6.66
CA THR A 204 6.05 -18.62 7.91
C THR A 204 5.08 -17.45 7.83
N ILE A 205 4.27 -17.26 8.87
CA ILE A 205 3.44 -16.08 9.06
C ILE A 205 3.84 -15.43 10.37
N LEU A 206 4.40 -14.23 10.27
CA LEU A 206 4.84 -13.42 11.41
C LEU A 206 3.87 -12.25 11.61
N PHE A 207 3.41 -12.07 12.84
CA PHE A 207 2.70 -10.88 13.30
C PHE A 207 3.57 -10.13 14.31
N LEU A 208 3.72 -8.81 14.15
CA LEU A 208 4.50 -7.94 15.04
C LEU A 208 3.91 -6.53 15.22
#